data_AF-A0AAJ2CKY2-F1
#
_entry.id   AF-A0AAJ2CKY2-F1
#
_cell.length_a   1.000
_cell.length_b   1.000
_cell.length_c   1.000
_cell.angle_alpha   90.00
_cell.angle_beta   90.00
_cell.angle_gamma   90.00
#
_symmetry.space_group_name_H-M   'P 1'
#
loop_
_entity.id
_entity.type
_entity.pdbx_description
1 polymer ?
#
loop_
_entity_poly.entity_id
_entity_poly.type
_entity_poly.pdbx_seq_one_letter_code
_entity_poly.pdbx_strand_id
1 'polypeptide(L)'
;MLIEALGTESAIASPIMTAKWEQALKAIAEGKYSHLDFLQKSKVLTKNLVSNIIDRSKDWNFENEVAQLKELAKIGECPNCGSDIVEYEKFYGCKGYKEHNCKFGVKKTIAKKKISEAQIKKLLKNKKTDVINGFVSNSGSKFNTYLFWNVQKQCVDWGFNAENQESSKKKPGKDTGINCPFCGKEMVEYEKFIGCKGFKDGCEFKIPKKYCGVDLTSQHFEQLV
;
A
#
# COMPACT_ATOMS: atom_id res chain seq x y z
N MET A 1 9.56 5.20 -25.47
CA MET A 1 11.02 5.03 -25.27
C MET A 1 11.54 3.63 -25.57
N LEU A 2 11.28 2.57 -24.78
CA LEU A 2 11.89 1.25 -25.07
C LEU A 2 11.43 0.61 -26.39
N ILE A 3 10.14 0.73 -26.72
CA ILE A 3 9.59 0.21 -27.98
C ILE A 3 10.15 0.97 -29.19
N GLU A 4 10.31 2.28 -29.09
CA GLU A 4 10.94 3.12 -30.13
C GLU A 4 12.43 2.81 -30.28
N ALA A 5 13.14 2.60 -29.16
CA ALA A 5 14.55 2.21 -29.17
C ALA A 5 14.75 0.87 -29.91
N LEU A 6 13.88 -0.12 -29.65
CA LEU A 6 13.87 -1.38 -30.38
C LEU A 6 13.47 -1.20 -31.86
N GLY A 7 12.66 -0.18 -32.16
CA GLY A 7 12.05 0.07 -33.45
C GLY A 7 10.75 -0.71 -33.60
N THR A 8 9.68 -0.01 -33.95
CA THR A 8 8.34 -0.58 -34.17
C THR A 8 8.30 -1.57 -35.34
N GLU A 9 9.24 -1.45 -36.28
CA GLU A 9 9.41 -2.36 -37.42
C GLU A 9 10.38 -3.51 -37.15
N SER A 10 10.90 -3.64 -35.92
CA SER A 10 11.87 -4.69 -35.60
C SER A 10 11.25 -6.08 -35.67
N ALA A 11 12.05 -7.06 -36.08
CA ALA A 11 11.61 -8.45 -36.20
C ALA A 11 11.10 -9.04 -34.88
N ILE A 12 11.56 -8.53 -33.72
CA ILE A 12 11.15 -9.00 -32.39
C ILE A 12 9.78 -8.45 -31.98
N ALA A 13 9.43 -7.24 -32.43
CA ALA A 13 8.14 -6.62 -32.15
C ALA A 13 7.05 -7.00 -33.18
N SER A 14 7.41 -7.76 -34.22
CA SER A 14 6.50 -8.13 -35.31
C SER A 14 5.58 -9.30 -34.92
N PRO A 15 4.25 -9.12 -34.98
CA PRO A 15 3.29 -10.22 -34.76
C PRO A 15 3.50 -11.41 -35.69
N ILE A 16 3.97 -11.15 -36.92
CA ILE A 16 4.23 -12.17 -37.94
C ILE A 16 5.38 -13.08 -37.51
N MET A 17 6.43 -12.51 -36.91
CA MET A 17 7.57 -13.28 -36.45
C MET A 17 7.20 -14.17 -35.26
N THR A 18 6.43 -13.64 -34.31
CA THR A 18 5.86 -14.42 -33.21
C THR A 18 5.03 -15.60 -33.73
N ALA A 19 4.15 -15.37 -34.71
CA ALA A 19 3.34 -16.43 -35.30
C ALA A 19 4.20 -17.53 -35.98
N LYS A 20 5.25 -17.15 -36.72
CA LYS A 20 6.18 -18.12 -37.33
C LYS A 20 6.93 -18.95 -36.29
N TRP A 21 7.29 -18.35 -35.16
CA TRP A 21 7.96 -19.06 -34.07
C TRP A 21 7.03 -20.09 -33.43
N GLU A 22 5.80 -19.71 -33.10
CA GLU A 22 4.80 -20.63 -32.55
C GLU A 22 4.50 -21.80 -33.51
N GLN A 23 4.42 -21.52 -34.81
CA GLN A 23 4.24 -22.55 -35.83
C GLN A 23 5.43 -23.52 -35.87
N ALA A 24 6.67 -23.01 -35.79
CA ALA A 24 7.87 -23.84 -35.75
C ALA A 24 7.92 -24.70 -34.47
N LEU A 25 7.58 -24.12 -33.31
CA LEU A 25 7.50 -24.86 -32.04
C LEU A 25 6.46 -25.99 -32.10
N LYS A 26 5.29 -25.73 -32.71
CA LYS A 26 4.27 -26.76 -32.94
C LYS A 26 4.78 -27.88 -33.85
N ALA A 27 5.49 -27.54 -34.93
CA ALA A 27 6.04 -28.54 -35.85
C ALA A 27 7.12 -29.43 -35.19
N ILE A 28 7.91 -28.88 -34.25
CA ILE A 28 8.86 -29.65 -33.45
C ILE A 28 8.12 -30.63 -32.53
N ALA A 29 7.06 -30.17 -31.87
CA ALA A 29 6.25 -31.02 -30.99
C ALA A 29 5.59 -32.20 -31.75
N GLU A 30 5.22 -31.98 -33.01
CA GLU A 30 4.69 -33.02 -33.92
C GLU A 30 5.77 -33.90 -34.57
N GLY A 31 7.07 -33.67 -34.28
CA GLY A 31 8.19 -34.38 -34.89
C GLY A 31 8.45 -34.07 -36.37
N LYS A 32 7.82 -33.02 -36.90
CA LYS A 32 7.91 -32.59 -38.31
C LYS A 32 9.03 -31.58 -38.58
N TYR A 33 9.68 -31.09 -37.53
CA TYR A 33 10.77 -30.12 -37.64
C TYR A 33 11.90 -30.44 -36.65
N SER A 34 13.14 -30.32 -37.12
CA SER A 34 14.32 -30.56 -36.30
C SER A 34 14.50 -29.46 -35.27
N HIS A 35 14.56 -29.85 -33.99
CA HIS A 35 14.87 -28.92 -32.90
C HIS A 35 16.28 -28.30 -33.04
N LEU A 36 17.25 -29.04 -33.58
CA LEU A 36 18.61 -28.52 -33.79
C LEU A 36 18.63 -27.39 -34.83
N ASP A 37 17.86 -27.52 -35.90
CA ASP A 37 17.76 -26.49 -36.94
C ASP A 37 17.08 -25.23 -36.40
N PHE A 38 16.05 -25.40 -35.56
CA PHE A 38 15.40 -24.29 -34.87
C PHE A 38 16.37 -23.52 -33.98
N LEU A 39 17.18 -24.23 -33.17
CA LEU A 39 18.21 -23.63 -32.32
C LEU A 39 19.29 -22.90 -33.12
N GLN A 40 19.70 -23.46 -34.26
CA GLN A 40 20.69 -22.81 -35.11
C GLN A 40 20.12 -21.51 -35.69
N LYS A 41 18.87 -21.53 -36.16
CA LYS A 41 18.17 -20.33 -36.66
C LYS A 41 17.96 -19.28 -35.58
N SER A 42 17.58 -19.68 -34.37
CA SER A 42 17.41 -18.74 -33.25
C SER A 42 18.74 -18.09 -32.87
N LYS A 43 19.84 -18.85 -32.85
CA LYS A 43 21.19 -18.32 -32.60
C LYS A 43 21.60 -17.29 -33.65
N VAL A 44 21.34 -17.55 -34.93
CA VAL A 44 21.64 -16.60 -36.02
C VAL A 44 20.80 -15.33 -35.87
N LEU A 45 19.49 -15.47 -35.60
CA LEU A 45 18.61 -14.34 -35.39
C LEU A 45 19.10 -13.47 -34.22
N THR A 46 19.41 -14.07 -33.06
CA THR A 46 19.91 -13.35 -31.89
C THR A 46 21.21 -12.60 -32.21
N LYS A 47 22.15 -13.23 -32.91
CA LYS A 47 23.39 -12.56 -33.32
C LYS A 47 23.12 -11.33 -34.18
N ASN A 48 22.27 -11.45 -35.19
CA ASN A 48 21.92 -10.36 -36.09
C ASN A 48 21.16 -9.23 -35.37
N LEU A 49 20.29 -9.58 -34.42
CA LEU A 49 19.59 -8.59 -33.62
C LEU A 49 20.55 -7.80 -32.72
N VAL A 50 21.47 -8.48 -32.04
CA VAL A 50 22.46 -7.82 -31.17
C VAL A 50 23.36 -6.91 -32.00
N SER A 51 23.85 -7.34 -33.16
CA SER A 51 24.68 -6.48 -34.01
C SER A 51 23.92 -5.24 -34.49
N ASN A 52 22.69 -5.42 -34.97
CA ASN A 52 21.84 -4.31 -35.42
C ASN A 52 21.54 -3.32 -34.30
N ILE A 53 21.31 -3.79 -33.07
CA ILE A 53 21.04 -2.92 -31.92
C ILE A 53 22.30 -2.15 -31.52
N ILE A 54 23.48 -2.78 -31.52
CA ILE A 54 24.76 -2.11 -31.21
C ILE A 54 25.05 -0.99 -32.23
N ASP A 55 24.74 -1.22 -33.50
CA ASP A 55 24.92 -0.18 -34.51
C ASP A 55 23.90 0.96 -34.35
N ARG A 56 22.62 0.63 -34.14
CA ARG A 56 21.57 1.65 -33.93
C ARG A 56 21.73 2.42 -32.61
N SER A 57 22.30 1.82 -31.58
CA SER A 57 22.45 2.46 -30.27
C SER A 57 23.42 3.63 -30.30
N LYS A 58 24.28 3.73 -31.33
CA LYS A 58 25.17 4.88 -31.54
C LYS A 58 24.41 6.18 -31.80
N ASP A 59 23.24 6.07 -32.42
CA ASP A 59 22.39 7.22 -32.79
C ASP A 59 21.27 7.47 -31.77
N TRP A 60 21.23 6.71 -30.67
CA TRP A 60 20.21 6.89 -29.65
C TRP A 60 20.44 8.17 -28.85
N ASN A 61 19.61 9.18 -29.09
CA ASN A 61 19.53 10.37 -28.25
C ASN A 61 18.15 10.43 -27.56
N PHE A 62 18.15 10.33 -26.23
CA PHE A 62 16.95 10.42 -25.39
C PHE A 62 17.02 11.61 -24.42
N GLU A 63 17.94 12.55 -24.64
CA GLU A 63 18.19 13.64 -23.68
C GLU A 63 16.95 14.52 -23.46
N ASN A 64 16.19 14.79 -24.53
CA ASN A 64 14.99 15.61 -24.48
C ASN A 64 13.82 14.90 -23.77
N GLU A 65 13.55 13.63 -24.08
CA GLU A 65 12.50 12.86 -23.41
C GLU A 65 12.84 12.65 -21.93
N VAL A 66 14.13 12.42 -21.61
CA VAL A 66 14.60 12.31 -20.23
C VAL A 66 14.51 13.65 -19.51
N ALA A 67 14.77 14.78 -20.19
CA ALA A 67 14.63 16.11 -19.62
C ALA A 67 13.15 16.47 -19.34
N GLN A 68 12.23 16.18 -20.27
CA GLN A 68 10.80 16.37 -20.06
C GLN A 68 10.25 15.53 -18.90
N LEU A 69 10.71 14.28 -18.77
CA LEU A 69 10.37 13.44 -17.61
C LEU A 69 10.92 14.00 -16.28
N LYS A 70 12.08 14.68 -16.31
CA LYS A 70 12.69 15.31 -15.13
C LYS A 70 11.95 16.56 -14.69
N GLU A 71 11.50 17.40 -15.63
CA GLU A 71 10.75 18.64 -15.35
C GLU A 71 9.37 18.34 -14.74
N LEU A 72 8.63 17.36 -15.28
CA LEU A 72 7.32 16.96 -14.77
C LEU A 72 7.37 16.33 -13.37
N ALA A 73 8.56 15.96 -12.89
CA ALA A 73 8.71 15.23 -11.64
C ALA A 73 9.10 16.13 -10.44
N LYS A 74 9.37 17.44 -10.62
CA LYS A 74 9.71 18.33 -9.50
C LYS A 74 8.47 18.70 -8.68
N ILE A 75 8.43 18.26 -7.41
CA ILE A 75 7.31 18.50 -6.50
C ILE A 75 7.54 19.72 -5.59
N GLY A 76 8.79 19.96 -5.20
CA GLY A 76 9.18 21.04 -4.28
C GLY A 76 10.60 20.85 -3.74
N GLU A 77 10.98 21.62 -2.73
CA GLU A 77 12.30 21.58 -2.11
C GLU A 77 12.34 20.67 -0.88
N CYS A 78 13.49 20.04 -0.64
CA CYS A 78 13.68 19.11 0.45
C CYS A 78 13.85 19.86 1.78
N PRO A 79 13.02 19.58 2.81
CA PRO A 79 13.13 20.26 4.11
C PRO A 79 14.40 19.89 4.91
N ASN A 80 15.16 18.88 4.45
CA ASN A 80 16.37 18.39 5.12
C ASN A 80 17.68 18.92 4.48
N CYS A 81 17.70 19.19 3.17
CA CYS A 81 18.93 19.60 2.47
C CYS A 81 18.73 20.69 1.41
N GLY A 82 17.51 21.17 1.18
CA GLY A 82 17.20 22.21 0.19
C GLY A 82 17.17 21.74 -1.28
N SER A 83 17.68 20.54 -1.61
CA SER A 83 17.62 20.03 -2.99
C SER A 83 16.21 19.69 -3.46
N ASP A 84 16.01 19.57 -4.77
CA ASP A 84 14.72 19.21 -5.35
C ASP A 84 14.21 17.82 -4.92
N ILE A 85 12.91 17.75 -4.63
CA ILE A 85 12.15 16.51 -4.45
C ILE A 85 11.51 16.11 -5.77
N VAL A 86 11.75 14.85 -6.14
CA VAL A 86 11.30 14.26 -7.39
C VAL A 86 10.27 13.17 -7.12
N GLU A 87 9.22 13.11 -7.93
CA GLU A 87 8.25 12.02 -7.92
C GLU A 87 8.78 10.80 -8.70
N TYR A 88 8.94 9.69 -8.00
CA TYR A 88 9.18 8.36 -8.59
C TYR A 88 7.90 7.55 -8.60
N GLU A 89 7.87 6.40 -9.28
CA GLU A 89 6.66 5.56 -9.38
C GLU A 89 6.02 5.22 -8.02
N LYS A 90 6.84 4.87 -7.01
CA LYS A 90 6.37 4.36 -5.70
C LYS A 90 6.56 5.33 -4.54
N PHE A 91 7.36 6.39 -4.71
CA PHE A 91 7.74 7.30 -3.63
C PHE A 91 8.17 8.67 -4.18
N TYR A 92 8.21 9.66 -3.31
CA TYR A 92 8.82 10.97 -3.54
C TYR A 92 10.19 10.97 -2.87
N GLY A 93 11.25 11.32 -3.60
CA GLY A 93 12.63 11.20 -3.12
C GLY A 93 13.44 12.46 -3.34
N CYS A 94 14.40 12.71 -2.46
CA CYS A 94 15.34 13.80 -2.62
C CYS A 94 16.40 13.51 -3.70
N LYS A 95 16.55 14.43 -4.66
CA LYS A 95 17.60 14.34 -5.68
C LYS A 95 19.00 14.44 -5.07
N GLY A 96 19.14 15.19 -3.97
CA GLY A 96 20.35 15.32 -3.16
C GLY A 96 20.74 14.06 -2.37
N TYR A 97 20.13 12.90 -2.61
CA TYR A 97 20.49 11.63 -1.96
C TYR A 97 21.97 11.27 -2.17
N LYS A 98 22.49 11.44 -3.39
CA LYS A 98 23.90 11.14 -3.71
C LYS A 98 24.85 12.28 -3.35
N GLU A 99 24.44 13.52 -3.61
CA GLU A 99 25.30 14.71 -3.46
C GLU A 99 25.42 15.16 -2.00
N HIS A 100 24.32 15.11 -1.24
CA HIS A 100 24.25 15.60 0.14
C HIS A 100 23.99 14.49 1.17
N ASN A 101 24.07 13.21 0.76
CA ASN A 101 23.73 12.05 1.59
C ASN A 101 22.33 12.15 2.24
N CYS A 102 21.39 12.81 1.54
CA CYS A 102 20.08 13.12 2.09
C CYS A 102 19.13 11.93 2.02
N LYS A 103 18.65 11.43 3.16
CA LYS A 103 17.76 10.25 3.24
C LYS A 103 16.27 10.60 3.16
N PHE A 104 15.92 11.81 2.74
CA PHE A 104 14.52 12.21 2.65
C PHE A 104 13.78 11.43 1.56
N GLY A 105 12.72 10.72 1.97
CA GLY A 105 11.86 9.98 1.07
C GLY A 105 10.50 9.66 1.69
N VAL A 106 9.45 9.77 0.88
CA VAL A 106 8.06 9.55 1.32
C VAL A 106 7.39 8.57 0.35
N LYS A 107 6.89 7.44 0.84
CA LYS A 107 6.14 6.49 0.00
C LYS A 107 4.83 7.12 -0.47
N LYS A 108 4.44 6.83 -1.72
CA LYS A 108 3.12 7.26 -2.25
C LYS A 108 1.95 6.61 -1.55
N THR A 109 2.16 5.42 -0.99
CA THR A 109 1.15 4.67 -0.26
C THR A 109 1.66 4.38 1.14
N ILE A 110 0.92 4.83 2.15
CA ILE A 110 1.21 4.63 3.57
C ILE A 110 -0.05 4.04 4.21
N ALA A 111 0.08 2.93 4.94
CA ALA A 111 -1.03 2.21 5.58
C ALA A 111 -2.27 2.04 4.68
N LYS A 112 -2.04 1.50 3.47
CA LYS A 112 -3.05 1.27 2.41
C LYS A 112 -3.75 2.52 1.86
N LYS A 113 -3.30 3.72 2.22
CA LYS A 113 -3.82 4.99 1.70
C LYS A 113 -2.81 5.65 0.77
N LYS A 114 -3.28 6.11 -0.40
CA LYS A 114 -2.48 6.91 -1.35
C LYS A 114 -2.40 8.36 -0.86
N ILE A 115 -1.19 8.91 -0.80
CA ILE A 115 -0.90 10.30 -0.46
C ILE A 115 -0.93 11.12 -1.74
N SER A 116 -1.75 12.17 -1.77
CA SER A 116 -1.84 13.07 -2.92
C SER A 116 -0.63 14.00 -2.98
N GLU A 117 -0.32 14.47 -4.18
CA GLU A 117 0.75 15.44 -4.43
C GLU A 117 0.58 16.72 -3.60
N ALA A 118 -0.66 17.21 -3.47
CA ALA A 118 -0.98 18.38 -2.64
C ALA A 118 -0.60 18.17 -1.16
N GLN A 119 -0.81 16.97 -0.63
CA GLN A 119 -0.40 16.64 0.75
C GLN A 119 1.12 16.59 0.90
N ILE A 120 1.84 16.09 -0.12
CA ILE A 120 3.31 16.12 -0.12
C ILE A 120 3.82 17.57 -0.20
N LYS A 121 3.27 18.41 -1.08
CA LYS A 121 3.64 19.84 -1.15
C LYS A 121 3.44 20.53 0.19
N LYS A 122 2.37 20.21 0.92
CA LYS A 122 2.14 20.70 2.29
C LYS A 122 3.18 20.15 3.28
N LEU A 123 3.50 18.86 3.22
CA LEU A 123 4.55 18.26 4.05
C LEU A 123 5.91 18.94 3.83
N LEU A 124 6.26 19.25 2.57
CA LEU A 124 7.52 19.93 2.24
C LEU A 124 7.57 21.36 2.79
N LYS A 125 6.48 22.13 2.65
CA LYS A 125 6.40 23.52 3.12
C LYS A 125 6.27 23.64 4.65
N ASN A 126 5.36 22.89 5.24
CA ASN A 126 4.95 23.06 6.64
C ASN A 126 5.57 22.00 7.58
N LYS A 127 6.37 21.07 7.06
CA LYS A 127 6.88 19.88 7.77
C LYS A 127 5.80 18.92 8.29
N LYS A 128 4.52 19.20 8.02
CA LYS A 128 3.33 18.40 8.36
C LYS A 128 2.26 18.45 7.26
N THR A 129 1.49 17.38 7.11
CA THR A 129 0.30 17.33 6.25
C THR A 129 -0.94 17.84 6.99
N ASP A 130 -2.06 17.95 6.28
CA ASP A 130 -3.37 17.99 6.96
C ASP A 130 -3.69 16.60 7.54
N VAL A 131 -4.78 16.52 8.30
CA VAL A 131 -5.33 15.22 8.73
C VAL A 131 -5.81 14.46 7.50
N ILE A 132 -5.22 13.29 7.26
CA ILE A 132 -5.58 12.38 6.18
C ILE A 132 -6.49 11.30 6.76
N ASN A 133 -7.63 11.11 6.12
CA ASN A 133 -8.65 10.17 6.57
C ASN A 133 -8.50 8.79 5.91
N GLY A 134 -8.76 7.75 6.68
CA GLY A 134 -8.90 6.38 6.19
C GLY A 134 -7.58 5.62 6.01
N PHE A 135 -6.59 5.85 6.88
CA PHE A 135 -5.48 4.91 7.03
C PHE A 135 -5.97 3.60 7.64
N VAL A 136 -5.33 2.48 7.30
CA VAL A 136 -5.70 1.15 7.82
C VAL A 136 -4.54 0.59 8.63
N SER A 137 -4.78 0.32 9.91
CA SER A 137 -3.78 -0.27 10.80
C SER A 137 -3.48 -1.73 10.43
N ASN A 138 -2.43 -2.31 11.03
CA ASN A 138 -2.15 -3.74 10.89
C ASN A 138 -3.31 -4.61 11.41
N SER A 139 -4.09 -4.12 12.39
CA SER A 139 -5.30 -4.77 12.92
C SER A 139 -6.54 -4.57 12.03
N GLY A 140 -6.42 -3.88 10.89
CA GLY A 140 -7.52 -3.63 9.95
C GLY A 140 -8.45 -2.47 10.35
N SER A 141 -8.17 -1.79 11.46
CA SER A 141 -8.97 -0.65 11.92
C SER A 141 -8.62 0.61 11.13
N LYS A 142 -9.64 1.41 10.79
CA LYS A 142 -9.45 2.69 10.11
C LYS A 142 -9.13 3.79 11.12
N PHE A 143 -8.16 4.64 10.81
CA PHE A 143 -7.81 5.80 11.62
C PHE A 143 -7.47 7.00 10.75
N ASN A 144 -7.58 8.18 11.35
CA ASN A 144 -7.30 9.45 10.72
C ASN A 144 -6.16 10.12 11.47
N THR A 145 -5.19 10.68 10.76
CA THR A 145 -4.01 11.29 11.38
C THR A 145 -3.30 12.18 10.37
N TYR A 146 -2.44 13.08 10.85
CA TYR A 146 -1.53 13.81 9.96
C TYR A 146 -0.17 13.13 9.95
N LEU A 147 0.60 13.38 8.90
CA LEU A 147 1.96 12.89 8.73
C LEU A 147 2.92 14.05 8.92
N PHE A 148 4.05 13.81 9.57
CA PHE A 148 5.13 14.80 9.69
C PHE A 148 6.48 14.15 9.45
N TRP A 149 7.47 14.96 9.05
CA TRP A 149 8.83 14.48 8.88
C TRP A 149 9.57 14.47 10.22
N ASN A 150 9.96 13.28 10.69
CA ASN A 150 10.76 13.12 11.89
C ASN A 150 12.25 13.24 11.52
N VAL A 151 12.87 14.37 11.90
CA VAL A 151 14.27 14.67 11.59
C VAL A 151 15.24 13.70 12.28
N GLN A 152 14.93 13.24 13.49
CA GLN A 152 15.80 12.31 14.24
C GLN A 152 15.81 10.92 13.60
N LYS A 153 14.62 10.41 13.24
CA LYS A 153 14.48 9.09 12.61
C LYS A 153 14.71 9.11 11.10
N GLN A 154 14.82 10.30 10.49
CA GLN A 154 14.91 10.50 9.04
C GLN A 154 13.80 9.74 8.29
N CYS A 155 12.57 9.81 8.79
CA CYS A 155 11.41 9.15 8.19
C CYS A 155 10.11 9.91 8.48
N VAL A 156 9.05 9.57 7.75
CA VAL A 156 7.69 10.07 8.01
C VAL A 156 7.12 9.34 9.22
N ASP A 157 6.65 10.08 10.21
CA ASP A 157 6.04 9.58 11.44
C ASP A 157 4.60 10.09 11.60
N TRP A 158 3.87 9.47 12.51
CA TRP A 158 2.43 9.67 12.70
C TRP A 158 2.14 10.73 13.76
N GLY A 159 1.33 11.73 13.39
CA GLY A 159 0.87 12.78 14.30
C GLY A 159 -0.52 12.51 14.84
N PHE A 160 -0.63 11.82 15.97
CA PHE A 160 -1.91 11.63 16.64
C PHE A 160 -2.25 12.85 17.50
N ASN A 161 -3.17 13.71 17.04
CA ASN A 161 -3.79 14.71 17.92
C ASN A 161 -4.62 13.99 18.99
N ALA A 162 -4.62 14.52 20.22
CA ALA A 162 -5.40 14.00 21.35
C ALA A 162 -6.91 13.86 21.04
N GLU A 163 -7.42 14.67 20.10
CA GLU A 163 -8.82 14.64 19.63
C GLU A 163 -9.16 13.38 18.79
N ASN A 164 -8.17 12.67 18.23
CA ASN A 164 -8.39 11.43 17.48
C ASN A 164 -8.36 10.15 18.35
N GLN A 165 -8.36 10.30 19.68
CA GLN A 165 -8.49 9.16 20.61
C GLN A 165 -9.94 8.73 20.90
N GLU A 166 -10.94 9.29 20.20
CA GLU A 166 -12.34 8.99 20.52
C GLU A 166 -12.94 7.78 19.78
N SER A 167 -12.27 7.21 18.78
CA SER A 167 -12.78 6.01 18.09
C SER A 167 -12.46 4.68 18.81
N SER A 168 -12.06 4.70 20.09
CA SER A 168 -11.80 3.48 20.87
C SER A 168 -12.28 3.51 22.32
N LYS A 169 -13.07 4.52 22.75
CA LYS A 169 -13.77 4.44 24.04
C LYS A 169 -14.86 3.36 23.94
N LYS A 170 -14.64 2.19 24.56
CA LYS A 170 -15.71 1.22 24.85
C LYS A 170 -16.84 1.99 25.55
N LYS A 171 -18.04 2.04 24.96
CA LYS A 171 -19.20 2.64 25.62
C LYS A 171 -19.43 1.91 26.95
N PRO A 172 -19.61 2.62 28.08
CA PRO A 172 -20.02 1.99 29.32
C PRO A 172 -21.39 1.33 29.08
N GLY A 173 -21.53 0.08 29.50
CA GLY A 173 -22.82 -0.62 29.41
C GLY A 173 -23.86 0.03 30.31
N LYS A 174 -25.14 -0.18 30.02
CA LYS A 174 -26.24 0.35 30.83
C LYS A 174 -26.44 -0.54 32.05
N ASP A 175 -26.62 0.06 33.24
CA ASP A 175 -26.92 -0.71 34.44
C ASP A 175 -28.31 -1.36 34.31
N THR A 176 -28.42 -2.66 34.62
CA THR A 176 -29.69 -3.41 34.44
C THR A 176 -30.52 -3.48 35.71
N GLY A 177 -30.00 -3.06 36.87
CA GLY A 177 -30.68 -3.17 38.17
C GLY A 177 -30.84 -4.61 38.68
N ILE A 178 -30.21 -5.58 38.02
CA ILE A 178 -30.31 -7.02 38.35
C ILE A 178 -29.00 -7.45 38.99
N ASN A 179 -29.11 -8.21 40.08
CA ASN A 179 -27.96 -8.78 40.75
C ASN A 179 -27.58 -10.11 40.10
N CYS A 180 -26.28 -10.35 39.94
CA CYS A 180 -25.78 -11.58 39.37
C CYS A 180 -25.99 -12.75 40.35
N PRO A 181 -26.50 -13.90 39.87
CA PRO A 181 -26.80 -15.06 40.72
C PRO A 181 -25.57 -15.77 41.32
N PHE A 182 -24.37 -15.47 40.82
CA PHE A 182 -23.11 -16.07 41.33
C PHE A 182 -22.36 -15.14 42.29
N CYS A 183 -22.34 -13.84 42.01
CA CYS A 183 -21.51 -12.86 42.73
C CYS A 183 -22.34 -11.90 43.61
N GLY A 184 -23.67 -11.84 43.44
CA GLY A 184 -24.57 -10.89 44.08
C GLY A 184 -24.42 -9.43 43.62
N LYS A 185 -23.42 -9.13 42.77
CA LYS A 185 -23.12 -7.79 42.27
C LYS A 185 -23.98 -7.44 41.05
N GLU A 186 -24.17 -6.15 40.82
CA GLU A 186 -24.94 -5.65 39.68
C GLU A 186 -24.44 -6.19 38.33
N MET A 187 -25.39 -6.46 37.45
CA MET A 187 -25.15 -6.77 36.06
C MET A 187 -25.20 -5.51 35.20
N VAL A 188 -24.34 -5.50 34.18
CA VAL A 188 -24.22 -4.39 33.22
C VAL A 188 -24.49 -4.92 31.82
N GLU A 189 -25.36 -4.22 31.09
CA GLU A 189 -25.78 -4.55 29.74
C GLU A 189 -24.87 -3.88 28.71
N TYR A 190 -24.14 -4.70 27.96
CA TYR A 190 -23.35 -4.29 26.81
C TYR A 190 -24.10 -4.57 25.50
N GLU A 191 -23.55 -4.13 24.38
CA GLU A 191 -24.18 -4.27 23.05
C GLU A 191 -24.43 -5.74 22.66
N LYS A 192 -23.57 -6.67 23.09
CA LYS A 192 -23.61 -8.10 22.68
C LYS A 192 -23.92 -9.08 23.81
N PHE A 193 -23.77 -8.68 25.05
CA PHE A 193 -23.91 -9.54 26.22
C PHE A 193 -24.21 -8.72 27.47
N ILE A 194 -24.73 -9.37 28.50
CA ILE A 194 -24.91 -8.83 29.85
C ILE A 194 -23.90 -9.54 30.75
N GLY A 195 -23.16 -8.83 31.60
CA GLY A 195 -22.12 -9.45 32.46
C GLY A 195 -22.08 -8.90 33.89
N CYS A 196 -21.58 -9.70 34.85
CA CYS A 196 -21.36 -9.26 36.25
C CYS A 196 -20.31 -8.15 36.27
N LYS A 197 -20.61 -7.04 36.95
CA LYS A 197 -19.68 -5.92 37.20
C LYS A 197 -18.46 -6.36 38.02
N GLY A 198 -18.63 -7.41 38.83
CA GLY A 198 -17.59 -8.10 39.58
C GLY A 198 -16.65 -9.01 38.78
N PHE A 199 -16.56 -8.85 37.45
CA PHE A 199 -15.59 -9.59 36.63
C PHE A 199 -14.14 -9.39 37.07
N LYS A 200 -13.81 -8.17 37.53
CA LYS A 200 -12.50 -7.86 38.09
C LYS A 200 -12.23 -8.55 39.42
N ASP A 201 -13.29 -8.92 40.14
CA ASP A 201 -13.24 -9.60 41.42
C ASP A 201 -13.36 -11.12 41.26
N GLY A 202 -13.19 -11.64 40.03
CA GLY A 202 -13.17 -13.07 39.72
C GLY A 202 -14.48 -13.68 39.22
N CYS A 203 -15.56 -12.90 39.06
CA CYS A 203 -16.82 -13.45 38.55
C CYS A 203 -16.89 -13.43 37.01
N GLU A 204 -16.75 -14.58 36.37
CA GLU A 204 -16.76 -14.69 34.90
C GLU A 204 -18.17 -14.75 34.27
N PHE A 205 -19.21 -14.50 35.04
CA PHE A 205 -20.59 -14.64 34.58
C PHE A 205 -20.94 -13.61 33.49
N LYS A 206 -21.23 -14.12 32.30
CA LYS A 206 -21.66 -13.35 31.11
C LYS A 206 -22.69 -14.14 30.31
N ILE A 207 -23.71 -13.46 29.81
CA ILE A 207 -24.77 -14.06 29.01
C ILE A 207 -24.88 -13.29 27.68
N PRO A 208 -24.82 -13.95 26.53
CA PRO A 208 -25.07 -13.30 25.24
C PRO A 208 -26.53 -12.85 25.13
N LYS A 209 -26.77 -11.67 24.53
CA LYS A 209 -28.14 -11.16 24.31
C LYS A 209 -28.95 -11.97 23.31
N LYS A 210 -28.28 -12.74 22.46
CA LYS A 210 -28.90 -13.65 21.51
C LYS A 210 -28.54 -15.07 21.87
N TYR A 211 -29.55 -15.86 22.19
CA TYR A 211 -29.40 -17.28 22.42
C TYR A 211 -30.48 -18.03 21.64
N CYS A 212 -30.07 -18.96 20.78
CA CYS A 212 -30.97 -19.76 19.94
C CYS A 212 -32.03 -18.95 19.15
N GLY A 213 -31.66 -17.76 18.65
CA GLY A 213 -32.53 -16.93 17.81
C GLY A 213 -33.51 -16.03 18.57
N VAL A 214 -33.49 -16.04 19.91
CA VAL A 214 -34.32 -15.17 20.76
C VAL A 214 -33.46 -14.05 21.35
N ASP A 215 -33.97 -12.82 21.29
CA ASP A 215 -33.37 -11.64 21.92
C ASP A 215 -33.73 -11.59 23.41
N LEU A 216 -32.75 -11.83 24.27
CA LEU A 216 -32.88 -11.79 25.72
C LEU A 216 -32.71 -10.35 26.23
N THR A 217 -33.82 -9.73 26.61
CA THR A 217 -33.88 -8.45 27.34
C THR A 217 -33.74 -8.64 28.86
N SER A 218 -33.35 -7.56 29.57
CA SER A 218 -33.21 -7.52 31.04
C SER A 218 -34.40 -8.12 31.81
N GLN A 219 -35.63 -7.97 31.30
CA GLN A 219 -36.85 -8.53 31.91
C GLN A 219 -36.91 -10.06 31.94
N HIS A 220 -36.30 -10.76 30.96
CA HIS A 220 -36.25 -12.22 30.98
C HIS A 220 -35.35 -12.77 32.09
N PHE A 221 -34.50 -11.91 32.68
CA PHE A 221 -33.56 -12.30 33.72
C PHE A 221 -34.13 -12.12 35.15
N GLU A 222 -35.25 -11.42 35.32
CA GLU A 222 -35.97 -11.36 36.60
C GLU A 222 -36.51 -12.74 37.02
N GLN A 223 -36.72 -13.65 36.06
CA GLN A 223 -37.21 -15.01 36.29
C GLN A 223 -36.09 -16.03 36.61
N LEU A 224 -34.81 -15.60 36.61
CA LEU A 224 -33.64 -16.46 36.86
C LEU A 224 -33.04 -16.25 38.26
N VAL A 225 -33.57 -15.30 39.05
CA VAL A 225 -33.18 -15.00 40.43
C VAL A 225 -34.05 -15.76 41.41
#